data_AF-A0A8S9M0D5-F1
#
_entry.id   AF-A0A8S9M0D5-F1
#
_cell.length_a   1.000
_cell.length_b   1.000
_cell.length_c   1.000
_cell.angle_alpha   90.00
_cell.angle_beta   90.00
_cell.angle_gamma   90.00
#
_symmetry.space_group_name_H-M   'P 1'
#
loop_
_entity.id
_entity.type
_entity.pdbx_description
1 polymer ?
#
loop_
_entity_poly.entity_id
_entity_poly.type
_entity_poly.pdbx_seq_one_letter_code
_entity_poly.pdbx_strand_id
1 'polypeptide(L)' 'TLFSYWLCAGGFSESKDGVVTFPDISTTILEKICQYFYWSLQYSRGKETEFHIEPELTLELMMAANYLHT' A
#
# COMPACT_ATOMS: atom_id res chain seq x y z
N THR A 1 4.72 -11.47 34.03
CA THR A 1 5.95 -11.52 33.19
C THR A 1 5.71 -11.96 31.75
N LEU A 2 4.48 -12.34 31.34
CA LEU A 2 4.15 -12.69 29.94
C LEU A 2 3.62 -11.50 29.10
N PHE A 3 3.24 -10.39 29.75
CA PHE A 3 2.64 -9.23 29.09
C PHE A 3 3.66 -8.32 28.38
N SER A 4 4.95 -8.50 28.65
CA SER A 4 6.05 -7.68 28.10
C SER A 4 6.66 -8.23 26.81
N TYR A 5 6.39 -9.49 26.43
CA TYR A 5 6.93 -10.09 25.20
C TYR A 5 6.15 -9.73 23.94
N TRP A 6 4.94 -9.20 24.07
CA TRP A 6 4.10 -8.83 22.92
C TRP A 6 4.40 -7.43 22.37
N LEU A 7 4.97 -6.55 23.21
CA LEU A 7 5.28 -5.16 22.84
C LEU A 7 6.70 -4.97 22.25
N CYS A 8 7.51 -6.04 22.16
CA CYS A 8 8.89 -5.98 21.71
C CYS A 8 9.18 -6.82 20.43
N ALA A 9 8.16 -7.13 19.64
CA ALA A 9 8.37 -7.45 18.22
C ALA A 9 8.55 -6.18 17.37
N GLY A 10 9.09 -5.10 17.98
CA GLY A 10 9.55 -3.88 17.34
C GLY A 10 10.87 -4.09 16.59
N GLY A 11 10.99 -5.21 15.89
CA GLY A 11 11.92 -5.37 14.79
C GLY A 11 11.06 -5.43 13.54
N PHE A 12 11.19 -4.45 12.65
CA PHE A 12 10.60 -4.49 11.31
C PHE A 12 11.03 -5.80 10.62
N SER A 13 10.26 -6.88 10.78
CA SER A 13 10.53 -8.17 10.11
C SER A 13 10.41 -7.99 8.60
N GLU A 14 9.57 -7.04 8.17
CA GLU A 14 9.41 -6.59 6.79
C GLU A 14 10.74 -6.15 6.14
N SER A 15 11.65 -5.53 6.90
CA SER A 15 12.94 -5.10 6.37
C SER A 15 13.93 -6.25 6.11
N LYS A 16 13.66 -7.46 6.62
CA LYS A 16 14.53 -8.63 6.44
C LYS A 16 14.06 -9.55 5.32
N ASP A 17 12.75 -9.76 5.22
CA ASP A 17 12.16 -10.65 4.21
C ASP A 17 11.76 -9.89 2.93
N GLY A 18 11.55 -8.57 3.00
CA GLY A 18 11.14 -7.75 1.86
C GLY A 18 9.72 -8.08 1.36
N VAL A 19 8.92 -8.76 2.19
CA VAL A 19 7.55 -9.18 1.88
C VAL A 19 6.58 -8.49 2.84
N VAL A 20 5.57 -7.85 2.26
CA VAL A 20 4.46 -7.22 2.99
C VAL A 20 3.18 -7.96 2.63
N THR A 21 2.46 -8.46 3.63
CA THR A 21 1.15 -9.10 3.43
C THR A 21 0.03 -8.18 3.88
N PHE A 22 -0.90 -7.88 2.98
CA PHE A 22 -2.08 -7.07 3.26
C PHE A 22 -3.32 -7.97 3.32
N PRO A 23 -3.83 -8.33 4.51
CA PRO A 23 -5.01 -9.19 4.63
C PRO A 23 -6.32 -8.45 4.30
N ASP A 24 -6.36 -7.13 4.45
CA ASP A 24 -7.56 -6.31 4.31
C ASP A 24 -7.70 -5.66 2.90
N ILE A 25 -6.68 -5.79 2.05
CA ILE A 25 -6.69 -5.21 0.70
C ILE A 25 -6.94 -6.33 -0.33
N SER A 26 -7.95 -6.15 -1.17
CA SER A 26 -8.25 -7.09 -2.26
C SER A 26 -7.15 -7.07 -3.33
N THR A 27 -6.89 -8.21 -3.99
CA THR A 27 -5.84 -8.34 -5.01
C THR A 27 -6.01 -7.31 -6.13
N THR A 28 -7.24 -7.08 -6.58
CA THR A 28 -7.57 -6.10 -7.62
C THR A 28 -7.16 -4.68 -7.23
N ILE A 29 -7.36 -4.29 -5.97
CA ILE A 29 -7.01 -2.96 -5.46
C ILE A 29 -5.50 -2.85 -5.30
N LEU A 30 -4.84 -3.89 -4.79
CA LEU A 30 -3.39 -3.92 -4.65
C LEU A 30 -2.69 -3.77 -6.00
N GLU A 31 -3.17 -4.46 -7.04
CA GLU A 31 -2.65 -4.30 -8.41
C GLU A 31 -2.76 -2.85 -8.91
N LYS A 32 -3.90 -2.19 -8.66
CA LYS A 32 -4.10 -0.77 -9.03
C LYS A 32 -3.17 0.17 -8.27
N ILE A 33 -2.92 -0.11 -6.99
CA ILE A 33 -1.96 0.65 -6.17
C ILE A 33 -0.53 0.49 -6.71
N CYS A 34 -0.13 -0.73 -7.08
CA CYS A 34 1.17 -0.96 -7.72
C CYS A 34 1.30 -0.20 -9.06
N GLN A 35 0.26 -0.22 -9.90
CA GLN A 35 0.21 0.56 -11.14
C GLN A 35 0.34 2.06 -10.87
N TYR A 36 -0.35 2.58 -9.85
CA TYR A 36 -0.26 3.96 -9.44
C TYR A 36 1.16 4.33 -8.97
N PHE A 37 1.81 3.49 -8.16
CA PHE A 37 3.19 3.77 -7.72
C PHE A 37 4.18 3.79 -8.87
N TYR A 38 4.06 2.85 -9.80
CA TYR A 38 4.92 2.83 -11.00
C TYR A 38 4.69 4.08 -11.85
N TRP A 39 3.42 4.42 -12.08
CA TRP A 39 3.03 5.63 -12.79
C TRP A 39 3.56 6.88 -12.08
N SER A 40 3.31 7.02 -10.77
CA SER A 40 3.78 8.15 -9.97
C SER A 40 5.30 8.34 -10.05
N LEU A 41 6.08 7.25 -9.93
CA LEU A 41 7.54 7.30 -10.03
C LEU A 41 8.01 7.73 -11.42
N GLN A 42 7.35 7.24 -12.47
CA GLN A 42 7.72 7.50 -13.86
C GLN A 42 7.32 8.91 -14.32
N TYR A 43 6.21 9.44 -13.81
CA TYR A 43 5.63 10.72 -14.21
C TYR A 43 5.90 11.87 -13.22
N SER A 44 6.49 11.58 -12.05
CA SER A 44 6.90 12.57 -11.04
C SER A 44 7.85 13.66 -11.59
N ARG A 45 8.48 13.44 -12.75
CA ARG A 45 9.43 14.38 -13.38
C ARG A 45 8.81 15.31 -14.44
N GLY A 46 7.48 15.41 -14.53
CA GLY A 46 6.82 16.50 -15.27
C GLY A 46 6.19 16.13 -16.61
N LYS A 47 5.68 14.91 -16.76
CA LYS A 47 4.79 14.58 -17.88
C LYS A 47 3.34 14.61 -17.40
N GLU A 48 2.54 15.49 -18.00
CA GLU A 48 1.10 15.56 -17.81
C GLU A 48 0.47 14.31 -18.42
N THR A 49 0.21 13.31 -17.59
CA THR A 49 -0.61 12.16 -17.95
C THR A 49 -1.70 12.01 -16.91
N GLU A 50 -2.86 11.53 -17.30
CA GLU A 50 -3.96 11.28 -16.39
C GLU A 50 -3.96 9.81 -16.01
N PHE A 51 -4.10 9.52 -14.71
CA PHE A 51 -4.25 8.17 -14.22
C PHE A 51 -5.74 7.86 -14.08
N HIS A 52 -6.29 7.11 -15.02
CA HIS A 52 -7.71 6.75 -15.02
C HIS A 52 -8.00 5.65 -13.99
N ILE A 53 -8.95 5.94 -13.10
CA ILE A 53 -9.46 5.02 -12.08
C ILE A 53 -10.93 4.80 -12.35
N GLU A 54 -11.35 3.53 -12.39
CA GLU A 54 -12.76 3.17 -12.51
C GLU A 54 -13.53 3.65 -11.27
N PRO A 55 -14.71 4.26 -11.45
CA PRO A 55 -15.49 4.81 -10.32
C PRO A 55 -15.83 3.73 -9.29
N GLU A 56 -16.03 2.49 -9.71
CA GLU A 56 -16.33 1.34 -8.85
C GLU A 56 -15.19 1.04 -7.87
N LEU A 57 -13.94 1.27 -8.27
CA LEU A 57 -12.75 0.96 -7.45
C LEU A 57 -12.33 2.14 -6.56
N THR A 58 -12.89 3.33 -6.78
CA THR A 58 -12.43 4.56 -6.13
C THR A 58 -12.57 4.51 -4.61
N LEU A 59 -13.69 3.97 -4.11
CA LEU A 59 -13.96 3.92 -2.67
C LEU A 59 -12.98 3.00 -1.93
N GLU A 60 -12.79 1.78 -2.44
CA GLU A 60 -11.84 0.82 -1.88
C GLU A 60 -10.41 1.32 -1.99
N LEU A 61 -10.03 1.90 -3.14
CA LEU A 61 -8.70 2.46 -3.33
C LEU A 61 -8.43 3.61 -2.35
N MET A 62 -9.43 4.43 -2.03
CA MET A 62 -9.31 5.51 -1.03
C MET A 62 -9.14 4.97 0.39
N MET A 63 -9.89 3.93 0.75
CA MET A 63 -9.71 3.25 2.05
C MET A 63 -8.33 2.60 2.17
N ALA A 64 -7.87 1.95 1.10
CA ALA A 64 -6.54 1.35 1.04
C ALA A 64 -5.43 2.42 1.08
N ALA A 65 -5.59 3.55 0.39
CA ALA A 65 -4.65 4.67 0.46
C ALA A 65 -4.54 5.24 1.88
N ASN A 66 -5.66 5.36 2.60
CA ASN A 66 -5.65 5.78 4.00
C ASN A 66 -4.98 4.75 4.91
N TYR A 67 -5.20 3.45 4.64
CA TYR A 67 -4.55 2.36 5.36
C TYR A 67 -3.01 2.37 5.17
N LEU A 68 -2.53 2.65 3.96
CA LEU A 68 -1.11 2.67 3.60
C LEU A 68 -0.36 3.94 4.07
N HIS A 69 -1.07 4.98 4.51
CA HIS A 69 -0.48 6.25 4.95
C HIS A 69 -0.03 6.24 6.43
N THR A 70 -0.34 5.19 7.20
CA THR A 70 0.10 5.05 8.62
C THR A 70 1.47 4.38 8.70
#